data_AF-A0A9X9F0Z6-F1
#
_entry.id   AF-A0A9X9F0Z6-F1
#
_cell.length_a   1.000
_cell.length_b   1.000
_cell.length_c   1.000
_cell.angle_alpha   90.00
_cell.angle_beta   90.00
_cell.angle_gamma   90.00
#
_symmetry.space_group_name_H-M   'P 1'
#
loop_
_entity.id
_entity.type
_entity.pdbx_description
1 polymer ?
#
loop_
_entity_poly.entity_id
_entity_poly.type
_entity_poly.pdbx_seq_one_letter_code
_entity_poly.pdbx_strand_id
1 'polypeptide(L)' 'ALATGAGSLILSHVNDSGFWMIKEYFGMTVKETLLTWTAMETILSVVALGLISILNIFV' A
#
# COMPACT_ATOMS: atom_id res chain seq x y z
N ALA A 1 16.33 6.11 -3.29
CA ALA A 1 15.24 6.95 -2.75
C ALA A 1 13.86 6.47 -3.21
N LEU A 2 13.56 6.43 -4.51
CA LEU A 2 12.25 6.00 -5.04
C LEU A 2 11.83 4.58 -4.63
N ALA A 3 12.72 3.58 -4.74
CA ALA A 3 12.44 2.21 -4.29
C ALA A 3 12.23 2.11 -2.77
N THR A 4 12.93 2.94 -1.99
CA THR A 4 12.79 3.02 -0.53
C THR A 4 11.45 3.63 -0.11
N GLY A 5 10.98 4.64 -0.85
CA GLY A 5 9.65 5.23 -0.66
C GLY A 5 8.51 4.25 -1.01
N ALA A 6 8.64 3.51 -2.11
CA ALA A 6 7.66 2.50 -2.53
C ALA A 6 7.54 1.32 -1.54
N GLY A 7 8.65 0.91 -0.91
CA GLY A 7 8.64 -0.13 0.12
C GLY A 7 8.10 0.33 1.49
N SER A 8 8.19 1.63 1.81
CA SER A 8 7.76 2.16 3.12
C SER A 8 6.24 2.21 3.31
N LEU A 9 5.47 2.11 2.23
CA LEU A 9 4.00 2.19 2.25
C LEU A 9 3.32 0.91 2.76
N ILE A 10 4.06 -0.21 2.88
CA ILE A 10 3.49 -1.53 3.18
C ILE A 10 3.01 -1.66 4.65
N LEU A 11 3.37 -0.74 5.55
CA LEU A 11 3.09 -0.84 7.00
C LEU A 11 2.59 0.47 7.65
N SER A 12 1.88 1.33 6.92
CA SER A 12 1.25 2.55 7.47
C SER A 12 -0.11 2.26 8.17
N HIS A 13 -0.52 0.99 8.25
CA HIS A 13 -1.86 0.45 8.58
C HIS A 13 -2.75 1.15 9.62
N VAL A 14 -2.19 1.85 10.61
CA VAL A 14 -2.97 2.54 11.66
C VAL A 14 -2.87 4.07 11.59
N ASN A 15 -1.93 4.58 10.80
CA ASN A 15 -1.60 5.99 10.65
C ASN A 15 -2.20 6.61 9.38
N ASP A 16 -2.68 5.80 8.43
CA ASP A 16 -3.36 6.29 7.24
C ASP A 16 -4.82 6.69 7.55
N SER A 17 -5.12 7.98 7.40
CA SER A 17 -6.49 8.49 7.55
C SER A 17 -7.47 7.87 6.55
N GLY A 18 -6.97 7.38 5.41
CA GLY A 18 -7.75 6.63 4.42
C GLY A 18 -8.29 5.29 4.95
N PHE A 19 -7.55 4.61 5.83
CA PHE A 19 -7.96 3.33 6.41
C PHE A 19 -9.28 3.44 7.19
N TRP A 20 -9.38 4.44 8.05
CA TRP A 20 -10.58 4.69 8.86
C TRP A 20 -11.75 5.16 8.01
N MET A 21 -11.48 5.98 6.98
CA MET A 21 -12.51 6.45 6.06
C MET A 21 -13.14 5.30 5.27
N ILE A 22 -12.35 4.34 4.74
CA ILE A 22 -12.89 3.16 4.03
C ILE A 22 -13.63 2.22 4.97
N LYS A 23 -13.10 1.99 6.18
CA LYS A 23 -13.78 1.20 7.21
C LYS A 23 -15.19 1.75 7.48
N GLU A 24 -15.31 3.06 7.65
CA GLU A 24 -16.56 3.74 7.98
C GLU A 24 -17.50 3.87 6.77
N TYR A 25 -16.97 4.03 5.55
CA TYR A 25 -17.76 4.05 4.31
C TYR A 25 -18.40 2.70 3.97
N PHE A 26 -17.67 1.60 4.21
CA PHE A 26 -18.13 0.25 3.87
C PHE A 26 -18.70 -0.53 5.06
N GLY A 27 -18.68 0.04 6.27
CA GLY A 27 -19.18 -0.62 7.48
C GLY A 27 -18.42 -1.89 7.86
N MET A 28 -17.17 -2.03 7.44
CA MET A 28 -16.36 -3.25 7.60
C MET A 28 -15.71 -3.34 8.99
N THR A 29 -15.40 -4.56 9.42
CA THR A 29 -14.65 -4.75 10.67
C THR A 29 -13.17 -4.39 10.49
N VAL A 30 -12.51 -3.93 11.55
CA VAL A 30 -11.09 -3.49 11.51
C VAL A 30 -10.18 -4.60 10.97
N LYS A 31 -10.46 -5.87 11.26
CA LYS A 31 -9.71 -7.02 10.73
C LYS A 31 -9.87 -7.18 9.22
N GLU A 32 -11.09 -7.04 8.70
CA GLU A 32 -11.35 -7.18 7.27
C GLU A 32 -10.76 -6.00 6.49
N THR A 33 -10.91 -4.78 7.01
CA THR A 33 -10.30 -3.58 6.41
C THR A 33 -8.78 -3.68 6.44
N LEU A 34 -8.18 -4.18 7.53
CA LEU A 34 -6.73 -4.41 7.57
C LEU A 34 -6.31 -5.38 6.48
N LEU A 35 -6.97 -6.54 6.36
CA LEU A 35 -6.64 -7.55 5.36
C LEU A 35 -6.71 -7.02 3.93
N THR A 36 -7.80 -6.32 3.59
CA THR A 36 -7.98 -5.73 2.25
C THR A 36 -7.02 -4.58 1.99
N TRP A 37 -6.77 -3.72 2.99
CA TRP A 37 -5.85 -2.59 2.88
C TRP A 37 -4.40 -3.06 2.70
N THR A 38 -3.93 -3.99 3.54
CA THR A 38 -2.58 -4.59 3.42
C THR A 38 -2.39 -5.28 2.08
N ALA A 39 -3.41 -6.00 1.60
CA ALA A 39 -3.35 -6.67 0.30
C ALA A 39 -3.21 -5.66 -0.84
N MET A 40 -4.01 -4.58 -0.83
CA MET A 40 -3.88 -3.50 -1.81
C MET A 40 -2.50 -2.82 -1.76
N GLU A 41 -2.02 -2.44 -0.58
CA GLU A 41 -0.71 -1.79 -0.44
C GLU A 41 0.45 -2.70 -0.87
N THR A 42 0.35 -4.00 -0.59
CA THR A 42 1.34 -4.99 -1.02
C THR A 42 1.38 -5.10 -2.53
N ILE A 43 0.22 -5.17 -3.18
CA ILE A 43 0.13 -5.21 -4.66
C ILE A 43 0.71 -3.92 -5.25
N LEU A 44 0.33 -2.77 -4.70
CA LEU A 44 0.81 -1.48 -5.17
C LEU A 44 2.33 -1.34 -5.03
N SER A 45 2.90 -1.79 -3.91
CA SER A 45 4.34 -1.77 -3.67
C SER A 45 5.09 -2.73 -4.60
N VAL A 46 4.57 -3.94 -4.85
CA VAL A 46 5.16 -4.89 -5.81
C VAL A 46 5.15 -4.33 -7.22
N VAL A 47 4.04 -3.73 -7.65
CA VAL A 47 3.93 -3.08 -8.97
C VAL A 47 4.89 -1.90 -9.09
N ALA A 48 4.96 -1.05 -8.06
CA ALA A 48 5.86 0.10 -8.03
C ALA A 48 7.34 -0.34 -8.05
N LEU A 49 7.72 -1.37 -7.30
CA LEU A 49 9.06 -1.96 -7.33
C LEU A 49 9.40 -2.55 -8.71
N GLY A 50 8.46 -3.24 -9.34
CA GLY A 50 8.62 -3.78 -10.69
C GLY A 50 8.85 -2.68 -11.72
N LEU A 51 8.02 -1.64 -11.71
CA LEU A 51 8.15 -0.48 -12.61
C LEU A 51 9.46 0.27 -12.39
N ILE A 52 9.86 0.52 -11.15
CA ILE A 52 11.13 1.19 -10.82
C ILE A 52 12.32 0.32 -11.27
N SER A 53 12.26 -1.00 -11.08
CA SER A 53 13.33 -1.91 -11.51
C SER A 53 13.46 -1.95 -13.03
N ILE A 54 12.35 -1.95 -13.76
CA ILE A 54 12.37 -1.86 -15.22
C ILE A 54 12.94 -0.51 -15.67
N LEU A 55 12.48 0.59 -15.09
CA LEU A 55 12.97 1.93 -15.43
C LEU A 55 14.48 2.08 -15.14
N ASN A 56 14.98 1.46 -14.06
CA ASN A 56 16.40 1.45 -13.71
C ASN A 56 17.26 0.76 -14.77
N ILE A 57 16.75 -0.25 -15.48
CA ILE A 57 17.49 -0.91 -16.57
C ILE A 57 17.70 0.04 -17.78
N PHE A 58 16.81 1.02 -17.97
CA PHE A 58 16.84 1.94 -19.10
C PHE A 58 17.47 3.31 -18.81
N VAL A 59 17.83 3.59 -17.54
CA VAL A 59 18.39 4.86 -17.06
C VAL A 59 19.80 4.68 -16.53
#